data_AF-A0A9E2M495-F1
#
_entry.id   AF-A0A9E2M495-F1
#
_cell.length_a   1.000
_cell.length_b   1.000
_cell.length_c   1.000
_cell.angle_alpha   90.00
_cell.angle_beta   90.00
_cell.angle_gamma   90.00
#
_symmetry.space_group_name_H-M   'P 1'
#
loop_
_entity.id
_entity.type
_entity.pdbx_description
1 polymer ?
#
loop_
_entity_poly.entity_id
_entity_poly.type
_entity_poly.pdbx_seq_one_letter_code
_entity_poly.pdbx_strand_id
1 'polypeptide(L)'
;MPGARILFSGFGGVLARPYVNVRESPLTGGGIDQLNQGTFFNSAIIYFQFPDLVEAIPGTNVGARALFAPLSEAQRAAAREVFAELNHLLGVRFVEWSSTAVTPPLDGNIIRIANTSFGSGGDGAQSFSPGNMDGTIWMNGGGIPSMLETPVAGEWLDMVMRHEIGHSLGLSHPHDLYFGGTRYDWGNAWTIMSYSGYGTLLSEPSGVSAGSFPQTFMPLDIQMLQHVYGRNTVSDGNDVYRVFTEGAFADRFGRPPQVRIISEDGDPQLYGVNEGGEHWLNFAAWDSGGSDSLDFSGVLRSAGETGVSVRIDADHLRAWLGPQDPIFVASGDPLALRPPAIQFVLDDLSWIETLVGTASDDHLDAWGADRSVSLNGGGGDTLIGGRAADRLTGDEGGDLFRAGLGGGHDIITDYSPAIDRLEIWGFREAARVYQDGGDVVLALSDQDSVRFTGLQLAHLDLSRVLPRFAMSMETRLNWCRRAHSQVLRTSAFCSERRPGSFRRPSAAYRTMASVGQSEGR
;
A
#
# COMPACT_ATOMS: atom_id res chain seq x y z
N MET A 1 -28.50 -50.11 -28.22
CA MET A 1 -28.36 -49.46 -29.55
C MET A 1 -29.41 -50.01 -30.49
N PRO A 2 -29.91 -49.27 -31.49
CA PRO A 2 -30.17 -47.83 -31.62
C PRO A 2 -31.69 -47.57 -31.85
N GLY A 3 -32.27 -46.38 -31.87
CA GLY A 3 -31.83 -45.01 -31.69
C GLY A 3 -33.10 -44.15 -31.62
N ALA A 4 -33.21 -43.31 -30.60
CA ALA A 4 -34.29 -42.34 -30.48
C ALA A 4 -33.74 -40.97 -30.86
N ARG A 5 -34.29 -40.41 -31.94
CA ARG A 5 -34.13 -39.00 -32.31
C ARG A 5 -34.71 -38.14 -31.18
N ILE A 6 -33.89 -37.28 -30.59
CA ILE A 6 -34.36 -36.14 -29.81
C ILE A 6 -34.22 -34.90 -30.68
N LEU A 7 -35.36 -34.30 -30.98
CA LEU A 7 -35.50 -33.01 -31.67
C LEU A 7 -34.93 -31.91 -30.77
N PHE A 8 -33.92 -31.18 -31.24
CA PHE A 8 -33.55 -29.90 -30.65
C PHE A 8 -34.56 -28.85 -31.11
N SER A 9 -35.55 -28.54 -30.26
CA SER A 9 -36.28 -27.27 -30.32
C SER A 9 -35.48 -26.23 -29.52
N GLY A 10 -35.20 -25.11 -30.18
CA GLY A 10 -34.26 -24.09 -29.71
C GLY A 10 -34.49 -23.58 -28.29
N PHE A 11 -33.39 -23.50 -27.56
CA PHE A 11 -33.14 -22.44 -26.58
C PHE A 11 -31.97 -21.63 -27.12
N GLY A 12 -32.23 -20.37 -27.44
CA GLY A 12 -31.17 -19.41 -27.76
C GLY A 12 -30.23 -19.31 -26.56
N GLY A 13 -28.95 -19.61 -26.80
CA GLY A 13 -27.91 -19.40 -25.82
C GLY A 13 -27.87 -17.93 -25.45
N VAL A 14 -28.15 -17.62 -24.20
CA VAL A 14 -27.66 -16.40 -23.58
C VAL A 14 -26.15 -16.58 -23.51
N LEU A 15 -25.42 -16.02 -24.47
CA LEU A 15 -23.98 -15.83 -24.33
C LEU A 15 -23.79 -15.08 -23.01
N ALA A 16 -23.01 -15.66 -22.09
CA ALA A 16 -22.63 -14.97 -20.87
C ALA A 16 -22.05 -13.61 -21.27
N ARG A 17 -22.54 -12.53 -20.65
CA ARG A 17 -22.00 -11.20 -20.95
C ARG A 17 -20.51 -11.21 -20.60
N PRO A 18 -19.63 -10.59 -21.42
CA PRO A 18 -18.21 -10.49 -21.12
C PRO A 18 -17.91 -9.62 -19.88
N TYR A 19 -18.94 -9.16 -19.17
CA TYR A 19 -18.83 -8.29 -18.01
C TYR A 19 -19.76 -8.74 -16.88
N VAL A 20 -19.29 -8.55 -15.64
CA VAL A 20 -20.12 -8.65 -14.44
C VAL A 20 -20.51 -7.24 -14.00
N ASN A 21 -21.80 -7.06 -13.68
CA ASN A 21 -22.26 -5.91 -12.93
C ASN A 21 -22.29 -6.30 -11.46
N VAL A 22 -21.38 -5.76 -10.65
CA VAL A 22 -21.41 -5.96 -9.20
C VAL A 22 -22.20 -4.79 -8.62
N ARG A 23 -23.52 -5.00 -8.44
CA ARG A 23 -24.47 -3.98 -7.95
C ARG A 23 -25.00 -4.25 -6.54
N GLU A 24 -24.47 -5.24 -5.82
CA GLU A 24 -25.03 -5.65 -4.53
C GLU A 24 -24.15 -5.25 -3.35
N SER A 25 -24.73 -4.44 -2.45
CA SER A 25 -24.29 -4.09 -1.07
C SER A 25 -22.87 -3.52 -0.91
N PRO A 26 -22.57 -2.75 0.16
CA PRO A 26 -21.17 -2.44 0.48
C PRO A 26 -20.40 -3.77 0.59
N LEU A 27 -19.36 -3.94 -0.21
CA LEU A 27 -18.64 -5.21 -0.35
C LEU A 27 -18.01 -5.61 0.99
N THR A 28 -17.65 -4.62 1.81
CA THR A 28 -17.17 -4.82 3.19
C THR A 28 -17.46 -3.65 4.15
N GLY A 29 -17.98 -2.50 3.66
CA GLY A 29 -18.08 -1.28 4.47
C GLY A 29 -16.74 -0.56 4.69
N GLY A 30 -15.70 -0.95 3.93
CA GLY A 30 -14.34 -0.40 3.98
C GLY A 30 -14.00 0.51 2.79
N GLY A 31 -12.77 1.04 2.81
CA GLY A 31 -12.26 2.03 1.84
C GLY A 31 -12.24 1.60 0.36
N ILE A 32 -12.39 0.31 0.01
CA ILE A 32 -12.39 -0.16 -1.39
C ILE A 32 -13.73 0.05 -2.12
N ASP A 33 -14.85 0.18 -1.38
CA ASP A 33 -16.18 0.38 -1.97
C ASP A 33 -16.28 1.69 -2.77
N GLN A 34 -15.47 2.70 -2.42
CA GLN A 34 -15.39 3.99 -3.13
C GLN A 34 -14.67 3.89 -4.48
N LEU A 35 -13.87 2.83 -4.70
CA LEU A 35 -13.16 2.57 -5.94
C LEU A 35 -13.95 1.67 -6.89
N ASN A 36 -15.14 1.22 -6.51
CA ASN A 36 -15.94 0.34 -7.35
C ASN A 36 -16.69 1.15 -8.41
N GLN A 37 -16.36 0.98 -9.70
CA GLN A 37 -17.10 1.60 -10.80
C GLN A 37 -18.35 0.77 -11.22
N GLY A 38 -18.52 -0.43 -10.67
CA GLY A 38 -19.71 -1.28 -10.80
C GLY A 38 -19.73 -2.20 -12.02
N THR A 39 -18.76 -2.08 -12.94
CA THR A 39 -18.65 -2.93 -14.13
C THR A 39 -17.24 -3.45 -14.31
N PHE A 40 -17.09 -4.76 -14.47
CA PHE A 40 -15.81 -5.48 -14.53
C PHE A 40 -15.78 -6.48 -15.67
N PHE A 41 -14.59 -6.81 -16.19
CA PHE A 41 -14.44 -7.91 -17.13
C PHE A 41 -14.82 -9.25 -16.46
N ASN A 42 -15.38 -10.16 -17.24
CA ASN A 42 -15.77 -11.50 -16.80
C ASN A 42 -15.05 -12.56 -17.64
N SER A 43 -13.71 -12.55 -17.59
CA SER A 43 -12.88 -13.43 -18.39
C SER A 43 -11.59 -13.77 -17.66
N ALA A 44 -11.12 -15.01 -17.80
CA ALA A 44 -9.81 -15.42 -17.30
C ALA A 44 -8.65 -14.79 -18.10
N ILE A 45 -8.92 -14.35 -19.33
CA ILE A 45 -7.96 -13.64 -20.19
C ILE A 45 -8.57 -12.30 -20.60
N ILE A 46 -7.86 -11.22 -20.29
CA ILE A 46 -8.15 -9.87 -20.78
C ILE A 46 -7.06 -9.54 -21.81
N TYR A 47 -7.48 -9.22 -23.02
CA TYR A 47 -6.54 -8.80 -24.05
C TYR A 47 -6.24 -7.31 -23.89
N PHE A 48 -5.06 -6.90 -24.33
CA PHE A 48 -4.77 -5.49 -24.58
C PHE A 48 -4.18 -5.30 -25.96
N GLN A 49 -4.41 -4.13 -26.56
CA GLN A 49 -3.91 -3.81 -27.90
C GLN A 49 -3.48 -2.35 -27.97
N PHE A 50 -2.45 -2.11 -28.79
CA PHE A 50 -2.00 -0.78 -29.21
C PHE A 50 -2.38 -0.60 -30.68
N PRO A 51 -3.53 0.03 -30.99
CA PRO A 51 -3.98 0.20 -32.36
C PRO A 51 -2.99 1.03 -33.18
N ASP A 52 -2.61 0.53 -34.36
CA ASP A 52 -1.89 1.32 -35.38
C ASP A 52 -2.85 2.07 -36.31
N LEU A 53 -4.12 1.65 -36.33
CA LEU A 53 -5.18 2.16 -37.19
C LEU A 53 -6.46 2.38 -36.37
N VAL A 54 -7.18 3.46 -36.66
CA VAL A 54 -8.40 3.86 -35.94
C VAL A 54 -9.54 2.84 -36.10
N GLU A 55 -9.53 2.06 -37.17
CA GLU A 55 -10.49 1.01 -37.48
C GLU A 55 -10.48 -0.12 -36.44
N ALA A 56 -9.35 -0.34 -35.76
CA ALA A 56 -9.23 -1.34 -34.71
C ALA A 56 -9.91 -0.92 -33.39
N ILE A 57 -10.36 0.34 -33.27
CA ILE A 57 -11.10 0.83 -32.11
C ILE A 57 -12.60 0.86 -32.47
N PRO A 58 -13.46 -0.02 -31.93
CA PRO A 58 -14.91 0.09 -32.11
C PRO A 58 -15.51 1.15 -31.17
N GLY A 59 -16.62 1.81 -31.56
CA GLY A 59 -17.33 2.76 -30.68
C GLY A 59 -17.41 4.20 -31.18
N THR A 60 -18.12 5.06 -30.43
CA THR A 60 -18.70 6.33 -30.90
C THR A 60 -17.99 7.60 -30.42
N ASN A 61 -16.79 7.55 -29.83
CA ASN A 61 -16.03 8.78 -29.55
C ASN A 61 -15.44 9.35 -30.85
N VAL A 62 -16.32 9.87 -31.70
CA VAL A 62 -16.03 10.28 -33.09
C VAL A 62 -14.91 11.33 -33.13
N GLY A 63 -14.87 12.23 -32.16
CA GLY A 63 -13.84 13.25 -32.07
C GLY A 63 -12.46 12.66 -31.80
N ALA A 64 -12.33 11.80 -30.78
CA ALA A 64 -11.05 11.16 -30.45
C ALA A 64 -10.53 10.31 -31.60
N ARG A 65 -11.43 9.58 -32.27
CA ARG A 65 -11.13 8.80 -33.47
C ARG A 65 -10.70 9.67 -34.65
N ALA A 66 -11.32 10.83 -34.85
CA ALA A 66 -10.97 11.73 -35.96
C ALA A 66 -9.56 12.31 -35.82
N LEU A 67 -9.06 12.42 -34.58
CA LEU A 67 -7.75 12.95 -34.24
C LEU A 67 -6.82 11.90 -33.64
N PHE A 68 -7.03 10.64 -34.04
CA PHE A 68 -6.26 9.47 -33.60
C PHE A 68 -4.77 9.58 -33.97
N ALA A 69 -3.92 9.11 -33.07
CA ALA A 69 -2.54 8.76 -33.35
C ALA A 69 -2.17 7.45 -32.62
N PRO A 70 -1.29 6.61 -33.19
CA PRO A 70 -0.78 5.44 -32.49
C PRO A 70 0.06 5.87 -31.27
N LEU A 71 0.19 4.97 -30.28
CA LEU A 71 1.19 5.11 -29.23
C LEU A 71 2.61 5.01 -29.81
N SER A 72 3.54 5.79 -29.25
CA SER A 72 4.98 5.62 -29.49
C SER A 72 5.48 4.29 -28.91
N GLU A 73 6.63 3.80 -29.36
CA GLU A 73 7.18 2.55 -28.80
C GLU A 73 7.50 2.67 -27.30
N ALA A 74 7.94 3.86 -26.85
CA ALA A 74 8.17 4.13 -25.44
C ALA A 74 6.88 4.04 -24.61
N GLN A 75 5.77 4.60 -25.11
CA GLN A 75 4.46 4.48 -24.47
C GLN A 75 3.95 3.02 -24.46
N ARG A 76 4.19 2.25 -25.54
CA ARG A 76 3.83 0.82 -25.61
C ARG A 76 4.63 0.00 -24.61
N ALA A 77 5.94 0.26 -24.49
CA ALA A 77 6.81 -0.42 -23.54
C ALA A 77 6.34 -0.18 -22.09
N ALA A 78 6.09 1.07 -21.71
CA ALA A 78 5.55 1.41 -20.39
C ALA A 78 4.20 0.73 -20.12
N ALA A 79 3.26 0.76 -21.09
CA ALA A 79 1.98 0.08 -20.93
C ALA A 79 2.11 -1.44 -20.74
N ARG A 80 3.07 -2.08 -21.43
CA ARG A 80 3.37 -3.51 -21.22
C ARG A 80 3.89 -3.80 -19.83
N GLU A 81 4.70 -2.91 -19.25
CA GLU A 81 5.17 -3.03 -17.86
C GLU A 81 4.00 -2.97 -16.87
N VAL A 82 3.05 -2.05 -17.07
CA VAL A 82 1.82 -1.98 -16.25
C VAL A 82 1.00 -3.28 -16.34
N PHE A 83 0.84 -3.86 -17.54
CA PHE A 83 0.15 -5.14 -17.70
C PHE A 83 0.94 -6.34 -17.16
N ALA A 84 2.28 -6.28 -17.14
CA ALA A 84 3.11 -7.29 -16.51
C ALA A 84 2.95 -7.27 -14.98
N GLU A 85 2.91 -6.08 -14.37
CA GLU A 85 2.57 -5.92 -12.95
C GLU A 85 1.16 -6.47 -12.65
N LEU A 86 0.15 -6.13 -13.46
CA LEU A 86 -1.20 -6.65 -13.25
C LEU A 86 -1.28 -8.18 -13.35
N ASN A 87 -0.46 -8.81 -14.20
CA ASN A 87 -0.32 -10.28 -14.25
C ASN A 87 0.31 -10.84 -12.97
N HIS A 88 1.17 -10.08 -12.29
CA HIS A 88 1.74 -10.46 -11.00
C HIS A 88 0.71 -10.38 -9.88
N LEU A 89 -0.17 -9.37 -9.92
CA LEU A 89 -1.15 -9.10 -8.85
C LEU A 89 -2.43 -9.94 -8.92
N LEU A 90 -2.93 -10.23 -10.14
CA LEU A 90 -4.32 -10.66 -10.34
C LEU A 90 -4.46 -12.08 -10.86
N GLY A 91 -5.55 -12.74 -10.48
CA GLY A 91 -5.89 -14.10 -10.92
C GLY A 91 -6.33 -14.21 -12.40
N VAL A 92 -6.42 -13.08 -13.10
CA VAL A 92 -6.67 -13.00 -14.55
C VAL A 92 -5.38 -12.74 -15.31
N ARG A 93 -5.32 -13.18 -16.57
CA ARG A 93 -4.16 -12.99 -17.43
C ARG A 93 -4.36 -11.87 -18.44
N PHE A 94 -3.38 -10.97 -18.52
CA PHE A 94 -3.26 -9.95 -19.55
C PHE A 94 -2.38 -10.43 -20.70
N VAL A 95 -2.92 -10.36 -21.92
CA VAL A 95 -2.22 -10.85 -23.13
C VAL A 95 -2.27 -9.78 -24.22
N GLU A 96 -1.10 -9.39 -24.73
CA GLU A 96 -1.02 -8.47 -25.87
C GLU A 96 -1.59 -9.15 -27.13
N TRP A 97 -2.57 -8.50 -27.75
CA TRP A 97 -3.12 -8.89 -29.03
C TRP A 97 -2.42 -8.11 -30.15
N SER A 98 -1.39 -8.73 -30.74
CA SER A 98 -0.53 -8.13 -31.78
C SER A 98 -1.05 -8.33 -33.22
N SER A 99 -2.23 -8.95 -33.40
CA SER A 99 -2.76 -9.20 -34.75
C SER A 99 -3.22 -7.91 -35.40
N THR A 100 -2.88 -7.73 -36.68
CA THR A 100 -3.47 -6.69 -37.55
C THR A 100 -4.94 -6.96 -37.89
N ALA A 101 -5.51 -8.07 -37.40
CA ALA A 101 -6.92 -8.38 -37.56
C ALA A 101 -7.78 -7.35 -36.83
N VAL A 102 -8.75 -6.80 -37.55
CA VAL A 102 -9.70 -5.78 -37.07
C VAL A 102 -10.64 -6.35 -35.98
N THR A 103 -10.77 -7.67 -35.90
CA THR A 103 -11.64 -8.35 -34.95
C THR A 103 -10.80 -9.20 -33.98
N PRO A 104 -10.78 -8.86 -32.68
CA PRO A 104 -10.13 -9.66 -31.65
C PRO A 104 -10.82 -11.02 -31.47
N PRO A 105 -10.16 -12.00 -30.81
CA PRO A 105 -10.64 -13.38 -30.78
C PRO A 105 -11.96 -13.54 -30.02
N LEU A 106 -12.30 -12.59 -29.14
CA LEU A 106 -13.58 -12.45 -28.43
C LEU A 106 -13.87 -10.95 -28.24
N ASP A 107 -14.82 -10.38 -28.98
CA ASP A 107 -15.29 -8.99 -28.75
C ASP A 107 -15.81 -8.83 -27.31
N GLY A 108 -15.39 -7.77 -26.63
CA GLY A 108 -15.79 -7.43 -25.26
C GLY A 108 -14.77 -7.72 -24.14
N ASN A 109 -13.61 -8.31 -24.40
CA ASN A 109 -12.58 -8.56 -23.37
C ASN A 109 -11.22 -7.95 -23.76
N ILE A 110 -11.21 -6.72 -24.29
CA ILE A 110 -9.99 -6.12 -24.85
C ILE A 110 -9.87 -4.62 -24.52
N ILE A 111 -8.81 -4.28 -23.81
CA ILE A 111 -8.40 -2.90 -23.52
C ILE A 111 -7.63 -2.36 -24.73
N ARG A 112 -7.94 -1.13 -25.16
CA ARG A 112 -7.26 -0.49 -26.29
C ARG A 112 -6.70 0.85 -25.86
N ILE A 113 -5.43 1.11 -26.15
CA ILE A 113 -4.77 2.35 -25.73
C ILE A 113 -4.24 3.08 -26.96
N ALA A 114 -4.65 4.34 -27.15
CA ALA A 114 -4.24 5.16 -28.28
C ALA A 114 -4.06 6.63 -27.88
N ASN A 115 -3.29 7.38 -28.69
CA ASN A 115 -3.20 8.82 -28.56
C ASN A 115 -4.36 9.49 -29.32
N THR A 116 -4.73 10.68 -28.87
CA THR A 116 -5.59 11.60 -29.61
C THR A 116 -5.15 13.05 -29.39
N SER A 117 -5.55 13.95 -30.29
CA SER A 117 -5.49 15.40 -30.06
C SER A 117 -6.87 16.02 -29.86
N PHE A 118 -7.88 15.18 -29.62
CA PHE A 118 -9.24 15.59 -29.32
C PHE A 118 -9.45 15.85 -27.83
N GLY A 119 -9.96 17.02 -27.49
CA GLY A 119 -10.29 17.43 -26.12
C GLY A 119 -10.03 18.92 -25.90
N SER A 120 -10.64 19.52 -24.89
CA SER A 120 -10.29 20.89 -24.43
C SER A 120 -9.03 20.86 -23.57
N GLY A 121 -8.31 21.99 -23.48
CA GLY A 121 -7.17 22.11 -22.57
C GLY A 121 -7.60 21.85 -21.13
N GLY A 122 -7.08 20.77 -20.53
CA GLY A 122 -7.38 20.36 -19.16
C GLY A 122 -7.52 18.84 -18.97
N ASP A 123 -8.03 18.12 -19.97
CA ASP A 123 -8.25 16.67 -19.88
C ASP A 123 -7.02 15.93 -20.44
N GLY A 124 -6.20 15.36 -19.55
CA GLY A 124 -4.97 14.65 -19.94
C GLY A 124 -5.22 13.33 -20.64
N ALA A 125 -6.15 12.52 -20.13
CA ALA A 125 -6.57 11.28 -20.74
C ALA A 125 -8.04 10.97 -20.43
N GLN A 126 -8.58 9.99 -21.17
CA GLN A 126 -9.93 9.48 -20.96
C GLN A 126 -9.93 7.96 -21.10
N SER A 127 -10.37 7.29 -20.04
CA SER A 127 -10.66 5.85 -20.02
C SER A 127 -12.15 5.59 -19.91
N PHE A 128 -12.58 4.44 -20.44
CA PHE A 128 -13.95 3.96 -20.32
C PHE A 128 -13.98 2.69 -19.47
N SER A 129 -15.12 2.41 -18.83
CA SER A 129 -15.28 1.20 -18.03
C SER A 129 -15.39 -0.06 -18.89
N PRO A 130 -15.18 -1.26 -18.33
CA PRO A 130 -15.64 -2.51 -18.95
C PRO A 130 -17.12 -2.39 -19.36
N GLY A 131 -17.47 -2.88 -20.55
CA GLY A 131 -18.85 -2.82 -21.09
C GLY A 131 -19.26 -1.49 -21.70
N ASN A 132 -18.44 -0.45 -21.56
CA ASN A 132 -18.58 0.83 -22.24
C ASN A 132 -17.32 1.05 -23.10
N MET A 133 -17.42 0.82 -24.41
CA MET A 133 -16.25 0.87 -25.32
C MET A 133 -15.09 -0.05 -24.88
N ASP A 134 -15.40 -1.16 -24.22
CA ASP A 134 -14.48 -2.24 -23.83
C ASP A 134 -13.24 -1.82 -23.02
N GLY A 135 -13.25 -0.72 -22.27
CA GLY A 135 -12.02 -0.27 -21.60
C GLY A 135 -11.06 0.45 -22.55
N THR A 136 -11.57 1.21 -23.53
CA THR A 136 -10.71 2.02 -24.40
C THR A 136 -10.12 3.21 -23.64
N ILE A 137 -8.86 3.51 -23.88
CA ILE A 137 -8.09 4.62 -23.29
C ILE A 137 -7.60 5.53 -24.41
N TRP A 138 -7.81 6.84 -24.20
CA TRP A 138 -7.34 7.91 -25.07
C TRP A 138 -6.40 8.84 -24.30
N MET A 139 -5.14 8.89 -24.71
CA MET A 139 -4.15 9.84 -24.18
C MET A 139 -4.21 11.13 -25.00
N ASN A 140 -4.56 12.27 -24.39
CA ASN A 140 -4.82 13.53 -25.10
C ASN A 140 -3.59 14.45 -25.15
N GLY A 141 -2.80 14.30 -26.21
CA GLY A 141 -1.66 15.17 -26.50
C GLY A 141 -2.02 16.55 -27.06
N GLY A 142 -3.26 16.76 -27.47
CA GLY A 142 -3.73 18.05 -28.02
C GLY A 142 -3.96 19.10 -26.92
N GLY A 143 -4.42 18.65 -25.75
CA GLY A 143 -4.62 19.50 -24.57
C GLY A 143 -3.39 19.59 -23.65
N ILE A 144 -2.59 18.52 -23.56
CA ILE A 144 -1.43 18.41 -22.67
C ILE A 144 -0.27 17.73 -23.44
N PRO A 145 0.70 18.49 -24.00
CA PRO A 145 1.76 17.92 -24.82
C PRO A 145 2.63 16.86 -24.13
N SER A 146 2.80 16.93 -22.80
CA SER A 146 3.54 15.92 -22.04
C SER A 146 2.89 14.54 -22.10
N MET A 147 1.61 14.41 -22.49
CA MET A 147 0.95 13.12 -22.71
C MET A 147 1.53 12.31 -23.87
N LEU A 148 2.36 12.93 -24.72
CA LEU A 148 3.05 12.31 -25.84
C LEU A 148 4.51 11.99 -25.55
N GLU A 149 5.00 12.30 -24.34
CA GLU A 149 6.37 12.01 -23.92
C GLU A 149 6.53 10.52 -23.54
N THR A 150 7.75 10.15 -23.11
CA THR A 150 8.04 8.81 -22.60
C THR A 150 7.52 8.71 -21.16
N PRO A 151 6.62 7.77 -20.84
CA PRO A 151 6.27 7.50 -19.44
C PRO A 151 7.49 6.95 -18.70
N VAL A 152 7.80 7.54 -17.55
CA VAL A 152 8.90 7.14 -16.68
C VAL A 152 8.32 6.87 -15.29
N ALA A 153 8.69 5.75 -14.67
CA ALA A 153 8.21 5.37 -13.35
C ALA A 153 8.45 6.48 -12.33
N GLY A 154 7.44 6.78 -11.51
CA GLY A 154 7.49 7.86 -10.53
C GLY A 154 7.28 9.26 -11.09
N GLU A 155 7.13 9.40 -12.41
CA GLU A 155 6.68 10.63 -13.04
C GLU A 155 5.17 10.64 -13.27
N TRP A 156 4.65 11.84 -13.52
CA TRP A 156 3.21 12.07 -13.66
C TRP A 156 2.60 11.26 -14.81
N LEU A 157 3.28 11.14 -15.95
CA LEU A 157 2.72 10.45 -17.12
C LEU A 157 2.56 8.94 -16.90
N ASP A 158 3.51 8.30 -16.20
CA ASP A 158 3.42 6.89 -15.84
C ASP A 158 2.25 6.64 -14.88
N MET A 159 2.11 7.48 -13.85
CA MET A 159 0.95 7.44 -12.96
C MET A 159 -0.38 7.61 -13.72
N VAL A 160 -0.46 8.54 -14.67
CA VAL A 160 -1.68 8.73 -15.50
C VAL A 160 -1.95 7.48 -16.33
N MET A 161 -0.94 6.89 -16.97
CA MET A 161 -1.13 5.65 -17.74
C MET A 161 -1.71 4.52 -16.87
N ARG A 162 -1.17 4.34 -15.67
CA ARG A 162 -1.66 3.36 -14.68
C ARG A 162 -3.08 3.68 -14.24
N HIS A 163 -3.37 4.95 -13.97
CA HIS A 163 -4.68 5.44 -13.57
C HIS A 163 -5.76 5.11 -14.62
N GLU A 164 -5.48 5.40 -15.90
CA GLU A 164 -6.43 5.11 -16.97
C GLU A 164 -6.64 3.61 -17.19
N ILE A 165 -5.58 2.80 -17.03
CA ILE A 165 -5.69 1.34 -17.03
C ILE A 165 -6.56 0.89 -15.84
N GLY A 166 -6.43 1.50 -14.66
CA GLY A 166 -7.29 1.27 -13.50
C GLY A 166 -8.78 1.49 -13.82
N HIS A 167 -9.12 2.60 -14.46
CA HIS A 167 -10.48 2.85 -14.96
C HIS A 167 -10.96 1.77 -15.94
N SER A 168 -10.09 1.35 -16.87
CA SER A 168 -10.42 0.30 -17.83
C SER A 168 -10.66 -1.05 -17.17
N LEU A 169 -10.16 -1.25 -15.95
CA LEU A 169 -10.41 -2.43 -15.13
C LEU A 169 -11.61 -2.27 -14.18
N GLY A 170 -12.28 -1.11 -14.17
CA GLY A 170 -13.47 -0.87 -13.35
C GLY A 170 -13.19 -0.16 -12.01
N LEU A 171 -12.04 0.50 -11.86
CA LEU A 171 -11.79 1.39 -10.73
C LEU A 171 -12.43 2.77 -10.96
N SER A 172 -13.04 3.36 -9.93
CA SER A 172 -13.53 4.74 -9.93
C SER A 172 -12.62 5.66 -9.13
N HIS A 173 -12.74 6.97 -9.33
CA HIS A 173 -12.12 7.91 -8.42
C HIS A 173 -12.74 7.81 -7.02
N PRO A 174 -11.98 8.05 -5.94
CA PRO A 174 -12.50 8.04 -4.57
C PRO A 174 -13.61 9.07 -4.31
N HIS A 175 -13.62 10.17 -5.07
CA HIS A 175 -14.60 11.24 -4.93
C HIS A 175 -15.89 10.99 -5.73
N ASP A 176 -15.86 10.05 -6.68
CA ASP A 176 -17.02 9.66 -7.47
C ASP A 176 -17.80 8.59 -6.69
N LEU A 177 -18.71 9.03 -5.83
CA LEU A 177 -19.47 8.18 -4.89
C LEU A 177 -20.52 7.26 -5.56
N TYR A 178 -20.13 6.45 -6.55
CA TYR A 178 -21.06 5.62 -7.33
C TYR A 178 -21.80 4.59 -6.46
N PHE A 179 -21.17 4.04 -5.41
CA PHE A 179 -21.74 2.96 -4.59
C PHE A 179 -21.63 3.16 -3.07
N GLY A 180 -21.95 4.36 -2.58
CA GLY A 180 -22.19 4.59 -1.15
C GLY A 180 -20.95 4.65 -0.25
N GLY A 181 -19.76 4.76 -0.84
CA GLY A 181 -18.50 5.01 -0.12
C GLY A 181 -18.47 6.36 0.61
N THR A 182 -17.49 6.54 1.49
CA THR A 182 -17.24 7.82 2.16
C THR A 182 -16.57 8.82 1.21
N ARG A 183 -16.83 10.13 1.35
CA ARG A 183 -16.10 11.20 0.60
C ARG A 183 -14.62 11.35 0.97
N TYR A 184 -14.05 10.41 1.69
CA TYR A 184 -12.69 10.54 2.19
C TYR A 184 -11.73 10.16 1.05
N ASP A 185 -11.05 11.15 0.49
CA ASP A 185 -9.96 10.93 -0.44
C ASP A 185 -8.68 10.67 0.36
N TRP A 186 -8.11 9.48 0.18
CA TRP A 186 -6.94 9.02 0.92
C TRP A 186 -5.63 9.56 0.32
N GLY A 187 -5.69 10.11 -0.89
CA GLY A 187 -4.50 10.55 -1.61
C GLY A 187 -3.86 9.44 -2.43
N ASN A 188 -2.95 9.86 -3.32
CA ASN A 188 -2.19 8.98 -4.22
C ASN A 188 -1.27 7.99 -3.50
N ALA A 189 -1.06 8.16 -2.20
CA ALA A 189 -0.38 7.18 -1.35
C ALA A 189 -1.19 5.90 -1.14
N TRP A 190 -2.50 5.90 -1.38
CA TRP A 190 -3.37 4.76 -1.08
C TRP A 190 -4.08 4.20 -2.31
N THR A 191 -4.31 5.05 -3.31
CA THR A 191 -4.93 4.69 -4.58
C THR A 191 -4.41 5.60 -5.68
N ILE A 192 -3.97 5.04 -6.80
CA ILE A 192 -3.60 5.83 -7.98
C ILE A 192 -4.79 6.57 -8.57
N MET A 193 -6.02 6.18 -8.20
CA MET A 193 -7.26 6.83 -8.64
C MET A 193 -7.53 8.17 -7.94
N SER A 194 -6.73 8.54 -6.94
CA SER A 194 -6.85 9.83 -6.25
C SER A 194 -6.26 10.98 -7.07
N TYR A 195 -6.95 12.12 -7.07
CA TYR A 195 -6.39 13.39 -7.58
C TYR A 195 -5.64 14.17 -6.48
N SER A 196 -5.82 13.80 -5.22
CA SER A 196 -5.09 14.41 -4.11
C SER A 196 -3.70 13.79 -3.99
N GLY A 197 -2.68 14.62 -3.80
CA GLY A 197 -1.34 14.18 -3.38
C GLY A 197 -1.31 13.72 -1.92
N TYR A 198 -0.14 13.31 -1.43
CA TYR A 198 0.09 12.89 -0.05
C TYR A 198 -0.52 13.85 0.98
N GLY A 199 -1.47 13.36 1.79
CA GLY A 199 -1.85 13.95 3.08
C GLY A 199 -2.55 15.31 3.05
N THR A 200 -2.88 15.88 1.89
CA THR A 200 -3.67 17.11 1.83
C THR A 200 -5.09 16.83 1.38
N LEU A 201 -6.05 17.00 2.30
CA LEU A 201 -7.49 17.12 2.05
C LEU A 201 -7.85 18.37 1.18
N LEU A 202 -6.91 18.88 0.39
CA LEU A 202 -7.01 20.08 -0.42
C LEU A 202 -6.41 19.80 -1.81
N SER A 203 -7.33 19.51 -2.73
CA SER A 203 -7.35 19.69 -4.19
C SER A 203 -6.15 20.32 -4.92
N GLU A 204 -4.92 19.84 -4.76
CA GLU A 204 -3.84 20.18 -5.71
C GLU A 204 -2.89 18.99 -5.92
N PRO A 205 -2.86 18.38 -7.12
CA PRO A 205 -1.75 17.54 -7.58
C PRO A 205 -0.44 18.34 -7.68
N SER A 206 -0.53 19.68 -7.74
CA SER A 206 0.60 20.60 -7.86
C SER A 206 1.35 20.74 -6.52
N GLY A 207 2.23 19.79 -6.24
CA GLY A 207 3.07 19.81 -5.05
C GLY A 207 3.90 18.54 -4.87
N VAL A 208 3.55 17.47 -5.58
CA VAL A 208 4.34 16.25 -5.67
C VAL A 208 5.46 16.48 -6.68
N SER A 209 6.72 16.37 -6.26
CA SER A 209 7.87 16.49 -7.17
C SER A 209 7.88 15.33 -8.17
N ALA A 210 8.41 15.55 -9.38
CA ALA A 210 8.72 14.46 -10.31
C ALA A 210 9.53 13.37 -9.60
N GLY A 211 9.34 12.10 -9.92
CA GLY A 211 9.95 10.98 -9.19
C GLY A 211 9.24 10.58 -7.90
N SER A 212 8.21 11.30 -7.46
CA SER A 212 7.45 11.03 -6.23
C SER A 212 5.99 10.58 -6.47
N PHE A 213 5.60 10.39 -7.73
CA PHE A 213 4.29 9.82 -8.06
C PHE A 213 4.28 8.30 -7.79
N PRO A 214 3.10 7.71 -7.57
CA PRO A 214 2.96 6.26 -7.49
C PRO A 214 3.60 5.55 -8.68
N GLN A 215 4.42 4.55 -8.39
CA GLN A 215 5.16 3.78 -9.38
C GLN A 215 4.54 2.39 -9.63
N THR A 216 3.50 2.05 -8.87
CA THR A 216 2.72 0.80 -8.95
C THR A 216 1.26 1.12 -8.70
N PHE A 217 0.38 0.14 -8.86
CA PHE A 217 -0.93 0.18 -8.20
C PHE A 217 -0.73 0.24 -6.68
N MET A 218 -1.56 1.02 -5.97
CA MET A 218 -1.42 1.30 -4.54
C MET A 218 -2.36 0.40 -3.71
N PRO A 219 -2.27 0.37 -2.36
CA PRO A 219 -2.94 -0.65 -1.54
C PRO A 219 -4.43 -0.85 -1.77
N LEU A 220 -5.18 0.24 -1.97
CA LEU A 220 -6.62 0.14 -2.19
C LEU A 220 -6.95 -0.33 -3.61
N ASP A 221 -6.09 0.00 -4.59
CA ASP A 221 -6.25 -0.47 -5.97
C ASP A 221 -6.04 -1.98 -6.04
N ILE A 222 -4.94 -2.46 -5.46
CA ILE A 222 -4.59 -3.90 -5.41
C ILE A 222 -5.74 -4.68 -4.75
N GLN A 223 -6.19 -4.25 -3.56
CA GLN A 223 -7.28 -4.92 -2.85
C GLN A 223 -8.58 -4.95 -3.66
N MET A 224 -8.97 -3.84 -4.27
CA MET A 224 -10.20 -3.79 -5.06
C MET A 224 -10.11 -4.67 -6.31
N LEU A 225 -8.97 -4.61 -7.02
CA LEU A 225 -8.76 -5.43 -8.21
C LEU A 225 -8.71 -6.93 -7.85
N GLN A 226 -8.03 -7.32 -6.77
CA GLN A 226 -7.99 -8.71 -6.31
C GLN A 226 -9.35 -9.21 -5.81
N HIS A 227 -10.14 -8.34 -5.19
CA HIS A 227 -11.51 -8.69 -4.78
C HIS A 227 -12.37 -9.11 -5.98
N VAL A 228 -12.21 -8.44 -7.12
CA VAL A 228 -13.01 -8.69 -8.32
C VAL A 228 -12.41 -9.76 -9.23
N TYR A 229 -11.11 -9.66 -9.51
CA TYR A 229 -10.41 -10.50 -10.49
C TYR A 229 -9.71 -11.71 -9.85
N GLY A 230 -9.76 -11.83 -8.53
CA GLY A 230 -8.97 -12.80 -7.77
C GLY A 230 -7.51 -12.37 -7.66
N ARG A 231 -6.79 -13.01 -6.73
CA ARG A 231 -5.34 -12.85 -6.53
C ARG A 231 -4.55 -13.88 -7.32
N ASN A 232 -3.32 -13.54 -7.70
CA ASN A 232 -2.40 -14.45 -8.38
C ASN A 232 -1.57 -15.29 -7.39
N THR A 233 -1.94 -16.54 -7.14
CA THR A 233 -1.25 -17.42 -6.18
C THR A 233 0.08 -18.03 -6.66
N VAL A 234 0.73 -17.47 -7.69
CA VAL A 234 1.96 -18.04 -8.31
C VAL A 234 3.25 -17.42 -7.73
N SER A 235 3.14 -16.40 -6.87
CA SER A 235 4.26 -15.79 -6.15
C SER A 235 4.33 -16.36 -4.73
N ASP A 236 4.55 -17.68 -4.59
CA ASP A 236 4.57 -18.40 -3.30
C ASP A 236 5.99 -18.78 -2.83
N GLY A 237 7.02 -18.21 -3.49
CA GLY A 237 8.43 -18.37 -3.14
C GLY A 237 8.89 -17.40 -2.08
N ASN A 238 10.09 -17.58 -1.52
CA ASN A 238 10.64 -16.61 -0.58
C ASN A 238 11.16 -15.38 -1.34
N ASP A 239 10.70 -14.19 -0.97
CA ASP A 239 11.07 -12.95 -1.63
C ASP A 239 11.92 -12.02 -0.74
N VAL A 240 12.95 -11.39 -1.34
CA VAL A 240 13.72 -10.33 -0.69
C VAL A 240 13.47 -9.00 -1.38
N TYR A 241 12.73 -8.14 -0.69
CA TYR A 241 12.46 -6.77 -1.07
C TYR A 241 13.62 -5.89 -0.61
N ARG A 242 14.64 -5.75 -1.46
CA ARG A 242 15.84 -4.99 -1.10
C ARG A 242 15.73 -3.54 -1.53
N VAL A 243 15.92 -2.64 -0.56
CA VAL A 243 16.06 -1.20 -0.74
C VAL A 243 17.54 -0.86 -0.70
N PHE A 244 18.04 -0.15 -1.72
CA PHE A 244 19.45 0.21 -1.80
C PHE A 244 19.65 1.55 -2.46
N THR A 245 20.76 2.20 -2.16
CA THR A 245 21.21 3.39 -2.90
C THR A 245 22.26 2.97 -3.91
N GLU A 246 22.07 3.31 -5.18
CA GLU A 246 23.11 3.07 -6.18
C GLU A 246 24.22 4.12 -6.09
N GLY A 247 25.48 3.68 -6.25
CA GLY A 247 26.64 4.56 -6.29
C GLY A 247 27.26 4.82 -4.92
N ALA A 248 28.58 4.79 -4.86
CA ALA A 248 29.30 5.19 -3.65
C ALA A 248 29.15 6.71 -3.46
N PHE A 249 29.04 7.18 -2.22
CA PHE A 249 29.07 8.61 -1.80
C PHE A 249 30.20 9.48 -2.42
N ALA A 250 31.11 8.90 -3.21
CA ALA A 250 32.24 9.54 -3.85
C ALA A 250 32.01 9.98 -5.30
N ASP A 251 30.92 9.57 -5.98
CA ASP A 251 30.58 10.20 -7.26
C ASP A 251 29.85 11.53 -7.03
N ARG A 252 30.24 12.57 -7.79
CA ARG A 252 29.67 13.93 -7.70
C ARG A 252 28.22 13.98 -8.19
N PHE A 253 27.58 12.84 -8.37
CA PHE A 253 26.26 12.69 -9.00
C PHE A 253 25.19 12.18 -8.03
N GLY A 254 25.54 11.73 -6.82
CA GLY A 254 24.59 11.54 -5.71
C GLY A 254 23.36 10.75 -6.14
N ARG A 255 23.60 9.55 -6.67
CA ARG A 255 22.54 8.76 -7.31
C ARG A 255 21.44 8.39 -6.29
N PRO A 256 20.18 8.38 -6.74
CA PRO A 256 18.99 8.22 -5.90
C PRO A 256 18.79 6.77 -5.40
N PRO A 257 17.99 6.56 -4.33
CA PRO A 257 17.62 5.23 -3.85
C PRO A 257 16.77 4.45 -4.86
N GLN A 258 16.93 3.14 -4.91
CA GLN A 258 16.18 2.21 -5.75
C GLN A 258 15.65 1.04 -4.91
N VAL A 259 14.58 0.41 -5.39
CA VAL A 259 14.11 -0.87 -4.84
C VAL A 259 14.19 -1.96 -5.89
N ARG A 260 14.66 -3.13 -5.45
CA ARG A 260 14.73 -4.34 -6.25
C ARG A 260 14.13 -5.48 -5.44
N ILE A 261 13.20 -6.19 -6.07
CA ILE A 261 12.74 -7.48 -5.56
C ILE A 261 13.68 -8.54 -6.10
N ILE A 262 14.14 -9.41 -5.22
CA ILE A 262 14.93 -10.58 -5.55
C ILE A 262 14.15 -11.78 -5.02
N SER A 263 13.44 -12.46 -5.91
CA SER A 263 12.77 -13.71 -5.58
C SER A 263 13.75 -14.88 -5.56
N GLU A 264 13.48 -15.91 -4.75
CA GLU A 264 14.22 -17.18 -4.80
C GLU A 264 14.17 -17.86 -6.18
N ASP A 265 13.13 -17.59 -6.97
CA ASP A 265 13.00 -18.05 -8.36
C ASP A 265 13.98 -17.37 -9.32
N GLY A 266 14.71 -16.35 -8.85
CA GLY A 266 15.82 -15.74 -9.56
C GLY A 266 15.41 -14.78 -10.68
N ASP A 267 14.16 -14.32 -10.71
CA ASP A 267 13.71 -13.26 -11.63
C ASP A 267 13.66 -11.91 -10.89
N PRO A 268 14.75 -11.11 -10.91
CA PRO A 268 14.77 -9.84 -10.22
C PRO A 268 13.84 -8.85 -10.93
N GLN A 269 12.71 -8.53 -10.30
CA GLN A 269 11.85 -7.45 -10.76
C GLN A 269 12.25 -6.14 -10.07
N LEU A 270 12.52 -5.11 -10.86
CA LEU A 270 12.75 -3.76 -10.35
C LEU A 270 11.39 -3.10 -10.14
N TYR A 271 10.99 -2.97 -8.88
CA TYR A 271 9.85 -2.15 -8.51
C TYR A 271 10.38 -0.84 -7.94
N GLY A 272 10.30 0.20 -8.75
CA GLY A 272 10.51 1.56 -8.32
C GLY A 272 11.92 2.10 -8.56
N VAL A 273 11.99 3.13 -9.40
CA VAL A 273 13.18 3.92 -9.68
C VAL A 273 12.90 5.35 -9.26
N ASN A 274 13.79 5.92 -8.46
CA ASN A 274 13.82 7.35 -8.25
C ASN A 274 14.85 7.90 -9.24
N GLU A 275 14.50 8.79 -10.17
CA GLU A 275 15.45 9.39 -11.12
C GLU A 275 15.88 10.81 -10.68
N GLY A 276 16.64 10.90 -9.59
CA GLY A 276 17.62 11.95 -9.32
C GLY A 276 17.11 13.19 -8.58
N GLY A 277 17.52 13.38 -7.32
CA GLY A 277 17.15 14.50 -6.42
C GLY A 277 16.55 14.01 -5.09
N GLU A 278 16.03 14.90 -4.23
CA GLU A 278 15.32 14.55 -2.97
C GLU A 278 13.89 13.98 -3.25
N HIS A 279 13.75 13.04 -4.18
CA HIS A 279 12.44 12.51 -4.58
C HIS A 279 12.05 11.27 -3.77
N TRP A 280 10.76 10.95 -3.76
CA TRP A 280 10.19 9.93 -2.88
C TRP A 280 9.96 8.62 -3.63
N LEU A 281 10.39 7.52 -3.04
CA LEU A 281 9.98 6.23 -3.54
C LEU A 281 8.56 5.93 -3.06
N ASN A 282 7.60 5.86 -3.98
CA ASN A 282 6.18 5.63 -3.70
C ASN A 282 5.68 4.42 -4.49
N PHE A 283 5.63 3.26 -3.85
CA PHE A 283 5.11 2.05 -4.45
C PHE A 283 4.43 1.19 -3.39
N ALA A 284 3.64 0.25 -3.87
CA ALA A 284 3.12 -0.88 -3.13
C ALA A 284 3.57 -2.17 -3.83
N ALA A 285 4.27 -3.01 -3.09
CA ALA A 285 4.50 -4.39 -3.50
C ALA A 285 3.42 -5.32 -2.94
N TRP A 286 3.22 -6.45 -3.63
CA TRP A 286 2.33 -7.52 -3.19
C TRP A 286 3.02 -8.87 -3.37
N ASP A 287 2.76 -9.72 -2.39
CA ASP A 287 3.27 -11.08 -2.28
C ASP A 287 2.10 -12.04 -2.01
N SER A 288 2.21 -13.31 -2.41
CA SER A 288 1.14 -14.31 -2.24
C SER A 288 1.49 -15.44 -1.27
N GLY A 289 2.71 -15.44 -0.72
CA GLY A 289 3.17 -16.36 0.31
C GLY A 289 4.66 -16.67 0.15
N GLY A 290 5.26 -17.25 1.18
CA GLY A 290 6.71 -17.42 1.21
C GLY A 290 7.24 -17.07 2.60
N SER A 291 8.56 -17.06 2.74
CA SER A 291 9.25 -16.43 3.86
C SER A 291 9.98 -15.19 3.33
N ASP A 292 9.38 -14.04 3.54
CA ASP A 292 9.75 -12.80 2.89
C ASP A 292 10.58 -11.90 3.79
N SER A 293 11.48 -11.15 3.16
CA SER A 293 12.37 -10.22 3.85
C SER A 293 12.28 -8.84 3.22
N LEU A 294 12.10 -7.82 4.06
CA LEU A 294 12.30 -6.43 3.68
C LEU A 294 13.68 -5.98 4.17
N ASP A 295 14.55 -5.67 3.22
CA ASP A 295 15.97 -5.48 3.45
C ASP A 295 16.43 -4.06 3.10
N PHE A 296 16.70 -3.23 4.12
CA PHE A 296 17.22 -1.88 3.97
C PHE A 296 18.76 -1.81 4.11
N SER A 297 19.46 -2.94 4.21
CA SER A 297 20.90 -2.95 4.48
C SER A 297 21.72 -2.31 3.36
N GLY A 298 21.15 -2.19 2.16
CA GLY A 298 21.75 -1.54 1.00
C GLY A 298 21.57 -0.02 0.96
N VAL A 299 20.79 0.57 1.88
CA VAL A 299 20.59 2.02 1.94
C VAL A 299 21.82 2.67 2.57
N LEU A 300 22.60 3.37 1.75
CA LEU A 300 23.75 4.12 2.22
C LEU A 300 23.29 5.42 2.89
N ARG A 301 23.69 5.63 4.15
CA ARG A 301 23.48 6.87 4.91
C ARG A 301 24.80 7.41 5.45
N SER A 302 24.87 8.72 5.66
CA SER A 302 26.05 9.32 6.30
C SER A 302 26.09 8.94 7.77
N ALA A 303 27.29 8.76 8.34
CA ALA A 303 27.44 8.46 9.76
C ALA A 303 26.77 9.54 10.64
N GLY A 304 25.83 9.13 11.50
CA GLY A 304 25.07 10.01 12.41
C GLY A 304 23.76 10.58 11.83
N GLU A 305 23.36 10.20 10.61
CA GLU A 305 21.99 10.37 10.14
C GLU A 305 21.08 9.35 10.85
N THR A 306 19.84 9.75 11.16
CA THR A 306 18.82 8.80 11.62
C THR A 306 18.59 7.75 10.53
N GLY A 307 18.54 6.49 10.93
CA GLY A 307 18.23 5.35 10.09
C GLY A 307 16.80 5.36 9.56
N VAL A 308 16.34 4.21 9.09
CA VAL A 308 14.95 4.02 8.63
C VAL A 308 14.02 3.82 9.81
N SER A 309 12.80 4.35 9.70
CA SER A 309 11.70 3.94 10.57
C SER A 309 10.78 3.07 9.75
N VAL A 310 10.72 1.79 10.10
CA VAL A 310 9.94 0.75 9.41
C VAL A 310 8.87 0.28 10.38
N ARG A 311 7.60 0.32 9.97
CA ARG A 311 6.49 -0.07 10.84
C ARG A 311 5.56 -1.04 10.14
N ILE A 312 5.31 -2.20 10.76
CA ILE A 312 4.27 -3.17 10.41
C ILE A 312 2.98 -2.81 11.17
N ASP A 313 1.93 -2.42 10.46
CA ASP A 313 0.67 -1.96 11.07
C ASP A 313 -0.57 -2.67 10.50
N ALA A 314 -0.81 -3.92 10.91
CA ALA A 314 -2.00 -4.66 10.50
C ALA A 314 -3.29 -4.16 11.20
N ASP A 315 -3.18 -3.77 12.47
CA ASP A 315 -4.32 -3.37 13.32
C ASP A 315 -4.99 -2.07 12.85
N HIS A 316 -4.21 -1.03 12.50
CA HIS A 316 -4.81 0.21 11.99
C HIS A 316 -5.51 -0.04 10.66
N LEU A 317 -5.05 -0.98 9.84
CA LEU A 317 -5.68 -1.20 8.54
C LEU A 317 -6.90 -2.09 8.59
N ARG A 318 -6.89 -3.16 9.38
CA ARG A 318 -8.11 -3.96 9.64
C ARG A 318 -9.28 -3.10 10.11
N ALA A 319 -8.99 -2.11 10.96
CA ALA A 319 -10.01 -1.19 11.47
C ALA A 319 -10.61 -0.27 10.39
N TRP A 320 -9.89 0.00 9.30
CA TRP A 320 -10.31 0.94 8.25
C TRP A 320 -10.71 0.28 6.92
N LEU A 321 -10.12 -0.86 6.58
CA LEU A 321 -10.30 -1.56 5.31
C LEU A 321 -11.23 -2.78 5.42
N GLY A 322 -11.56 -3.19 6.65
CA GLY A 322 -12.38 -4.36 6.92
C GLY A 322 -11.52 -5.59 7.27
N PRO A 323 -12.14 -6.76 7.49
CA PRO A 323 -11.49 -7.96 8.04
C PRO A 323 -10.55 -8.69 7.08
N GLN A 324 -10.18 -8.08 5.95
CA GLN A 324 -9.01 -8.54 5.19
C GLN A 324 -7.78 -8.16 6.01
N ASP A 325 -6.68 -8.91 5.91
CA ASP A 325 -5.47 -8.70 6.71
C ASP A 325 -4.36 -7.97 5.92
N PRO A 326 -4.54 -6.71 5.44
CA PRO A 326 -3.46 -6.01 4.81
C PRO A 326 -2.44 -5.60 5.87
N ILE A 327 -1.24 -6.19 5.78
CA ILE A 327 -0.08 -5.71 6.51
C ILE A 327 0.55 -4.61 5.68
N PHE A 328 0.70 -3.45 6.30
CA PHE A 328 1.37 -2.31 5.71
C PHE A 328 2.68 -2.04 6.39
N VAL A 329 3.73 -2.04 5.59
CA VAL A 329 5.06 -1.64 6.02
C VAL A 329 5.33 -0.25 5.47
N ALA A 330 5.32 0.75 6.35
CA ALA A 330 5.68 2.12 5.98
C ALA A 330 7.14 2.37 6.35
N SER A 331 7.98 2.76 5.39
CA SER A 331 9.24 3.44 5.72
C SER A 331 8.98 4.94 5.87
N GLY A 332 9.29 5.58 7.00
CA GLY A 332 9.17 7.03 7.14
C GLY A 332 9.20 7.51 8.59
N ASP A 333 9.87 8.64 8.84
CA ASP A 333 10.02 9.24 10.17
C ASP A 333 8.63 9.67 10.73
N PRO A 334 8.15 9.07 11.83
CA PRO A 334 6.89 9.46 12.46
C PRO A 334 6.95 10.87 13.08
N LEU A 335 8.14 11.42 13.32
CA LEU A 335 8.35 12.71 13.99
C LEU A 335 8.47 13.90 13.03
N ALA A 336 8.58 13.67 11.71
CA ALA A 336 8.81 14.74 10.74
C ALA A 336 7.63 15.09 9.80
N LEU A 337 6.51 14.35 9.80
CA LEU A 337 5.43 14.55 8.81
C LEU A 337 5.93 14.62 7.35
N ARG A 338 7.10 14.03 7.07
CA ARG A 338 7.82 14.07 5.79
C ARG A 338 8.43 12.70 5.52
N PRO A 339 7.81 11.84 4.69
CA PRO A 339 8.37 10.54 4.35
C PRO A 339 9.02 10.50 2.96
N PRO A 340 9.94 9.57 2.69
CA PRO A 340 9.85 8.66 1.55
C PRO A 340 9.06 7.41 1.99
N ALA A 341 7.82 7.26 1.54
CA ALA A 341 6.93 6.17 1.95
C ALA A 341 7.01 4.99 0.99
N ILE A 342 7.88 4.03 1.29
CA ILE A 342 7.72 2.68 0.76
C ILE A 342 6.51 2.06 1.47
N GLN A 343 5.61 1.48 0.71
CA GLN A 343 4.46 0.74 1.22
C GLN A 343 4.55 -0.70 0.75
N PHE A 344 4.16 -1.62 1.61
CA PHE A 344 3.96 -3.01 1.24
C PHE A 344 2.50 -3.36 1.50
N VAL A 345 1.92 -4.17 0.63
CA VAL A 345 0.55 -4.63 0.72
C VAL A 345 0.62 -6.13 0.69
N LEU A 346 0.59 -6.70 1.88
CA LEU A 346 0.61 -8.15 2.05
C LEU A 346 -0.83 -8.61 2.28
N ASP A 347 -1.12 -9.88 2.02
CA ASP A 347 -2.46 -10.44 2.21
C ASP A 347 -2.50 -11.40 3.42
N ASP A 348 -3.59 -12.14 3.61
CA ASP A 348 -3.69 -13.09 4.73
C ASP A 348 -2.75 -14.30 4.59
N LEU A 349 -2.25 -14.57 3.38
CA LEU A 349 -1.33 -15.65 3.04
C LEU A 349 0.13 -15.20 2.95
N SER A 350 0.40 -13.92 2.72
CA SER A 350 1.74 -13.32 2.69
C SER A 350 1.98 -12.36 3.84
N TRP A 351 3.18 -12.34 4.41
CA TRP A 351 3.57 -11.35 5.41
C TRP A 351 5.09 -11.23 5.42
N ILE A 352 5.65 -10.11 5.87
CA ILE A 352 7.10 -9.96 5.97
C ILE A 352 7.56 -10.62 7.27
N GLU A 353 8.21 -11.77 7.17
CA GLU A 353 8.84 -12.48 8.29
C GLU A 353 10.03 -11.71 8.85
N THR A 354 10.80 -11.08 7.97
CA THR A 354 12.10 -10.52 8.33
C THR A 354 12.21 -9.05 7.94
N LEU A 355 12.51 -8.20 8.91
CA LEU A 355 12.93 -6.82 8.67
C LEU A 355 14.43 -6.70 8.92
N VAL A 356 15.15 -6.13 7.95
CA VAL A 356 16.57 -5.79 8.08
C VAL A 356 16.70 -4.28 7.96
N GLY A 357 17.28 -3.65 8.98
CA GLY A 357 17.58 -2.24 9.06
C GLY A 357 18.73 -1.81 8.14
N THR A 358 19.12 -0.56 8.29
CA THR A 358 20.35 0.02 7.73
C THR A 358 21.53 -0.20 8.69
N ALA A 359 22.70 0.33 8.34
CA ALA A 359 23.85 0.41 9.26
C ALA A 359 23.80 1.65 10.18
N SER A 360 22.63 2.28 10.35
CA SER A 360 22.42 3.51 11.12
C SER A 360 21.28 3.31 12.11
N ASP A 361 21.11 4.23 13.08
CA ASP A 361 20.10 4.12 14.14
C ASP A 361 18.66 4.08 13.60
N ASP A 362 18.09 2.89 13.51
CA ASP A 362 16.78 2.59 12.95
C ASP A 362 15.68 2.47 14.02
N HIS A 363 14.43 2.53 13.56
CA HIS A 363 13.25 2.18 14.35
C HIS A 363 12.47 1.09 13.62
N LEU A 364 12.63 -0.16 14.06
CA LEU A 364 11.96 -1.33 13.49
C LEU A 364 10.79 -1.73 14.40
N ASP A 365 9.57 -1.49 13.93
CA ASP A 365 8.34 -1.60 14.70
C ASP A 365 7.35 -2.59 14.11
N ALA A 366 7.32 -3.79 14.67
CA ALA A 366 6.35 -4.83 14.33
C ALA A 366 5.15 -4.89 15.29
N TRP A 367 4.82 -3.81 16.01
CA TRP A 367 3.74 -3.82 17.01
C TRP A 367 2.37 -4.28 16.49
N GLY A 368 2.08 -4.05 15.21
CA GLY A 368 0.85 -4.49 14.57
C GLY A 368 0.88 -5.94 14.06
N ALA A 369 2.00 -6.64 14.16
CA ALA A 369 2.12 -8.05 13.76
C ALA A 369 1.49 -8.95 14.84
N ASP A 370 0.68 -9.91 14.41
CA ASP A 370 0.17 -11.01 15.24
C ASP A 370 0.95 -12.32 15.01
N ARG A 371 2.02 -12.27 14.20
CA ARG A 371 2.88 -13.39 13.80
C ARG A 371 4.33 -13.06 14.16
N SER A 372 5.09 -14.10 14.48
CA SER A 372 6.48 -14.02 14.95
C SER A 372 7.43 -13.37 13.94
N VAL A 373 7.95 -12.17 14.18
CA VAL A 373 8.89 -11.50 13.27
C VAL A 373 10.35 -11.76 13.63
N SER A 374 11.24 -11.62 12.65
CA SER A 374 12.69 -11.46 12.84
C SER A 374 13.09 -10.02 12.52
N LEU A 375 13.57 -9.28 13.51
CA LEU A 375 14.10 -7.92 13.33
C LEU A 375 15.62 -7.93 13.46
N ASN A 376 16.33 -7.45 12.44
CA ASN A 376 17.78 -7.33 12.43
C ASN A 376 18.17 -5.88 12.21
N GLY A 377 18.93 -5.34 13.16
CA GLY A 377 19.45 -3.98 13.15
C GLY A 377 20.78 -3.84 12.41
N GLY A 378 21.60 -2.92 12.91
CA GLY A 378 22.94 -2.63 12.44
C GLY A 378 23.56 -1.41 13.14
N GLY A 379 22.75 -0.48 13.64
CA GLY A 379 23.14 0.74 14.36
C GLY A 379 22.60 0.75 15.80
N GLY A 380 22.47 1.93 16.42
CA GLY A 380 21.82 2.07 17.72
C GLY A 380 20.30 2.08 17.60
N ASP A 381 19.69 0.90 17.54
CA ASP A 381 18.36 0.72 17.00
C ASP A 381 17.26 0.63 18.07
N THR A 382 16.02 0.87 17.68
CA THR A 382 14.82 0.51 18.47
C THR A 382 14.08 -0.63 17.79
N LEU A 383 14.01 -1.78 18.47
CA LEU A 383 13.39 -3.01 17.96
C LEU A 383 12.14 -3.37 18.78
N ILE A 384 11.00 -3.47 18.12
CA ILE A 384 9.70 -3.79 18.72
C ILE A 384 9.11 -5.00 17.98
N GLY A 385 9.18 -6.19 18.57
CA GLY A 385 8.70 -7.43 17.94
C GLY A 385 7.18 -7.46 17.74
N GLY A 386 6.43 -6.91 18.70
CA GLY A 386 4.98 -6.83 18.63
C GLY A 386 4.28 -7.95 19.37
N ARG A 387 3.38 -8.67 18.71
CA ARG A 387 2.65 -9.80 19.31
C ARG A 387 3.12 -11.09 18.66
N ALA A 388 3.19 -12.15 19.45
CA ALA A 388 3.82 -13.44 19.15
C ALA A 388 5.32 -13.46 19.49
N ALA A 389 5.90 -14.66 19.49
CA ALA A 389 7.27 -14.89 19.94
C ALA A 389 8.27 -14.45 18.87
N ASP A 390 8.95 -13.33 19.08
CA ASP A 390 9.78 -12.70 18.07
C ASP A 390 11.27 -12.99 18.23
N ARG A 391 12.05 -12.77 17.18
CA ARG A 391 13.51 -12.85 17.20
C ARG A 391 14.10 -11.48 16.90
N LEU A 392 14.88 -10.93 17.84
CA LEU A 392 15.41 -9.58 17.78
C LEU A 392 16.94 -9.61 17.84
N THR A 393 17.59 -8.97 16.88
CA THR A 393 19.07 -8.85 16.77
C THR A 393 19.41 -7.38 16.61
N GLY A 394 20.16 -6.80 17.53
CA GLY A 394 20.52 -5.37 17.50
C GLY A 394 21.76 -5.06 16.65
N ASP A 395 22.69 -6.01 16.56
CA ASP A 395 24.02 -5.89 15.96
C ASP A 395 24.90 -4.79 16.62
N GLU A 396 25.43 -3.84 15.85
CA GLU A 396 26.37 -2.83 16.37
C GLU A 396 25.66 -1.59 16.88
N GLY A 397 25.54 -1.42 18.19
CA GLY A 397 24.92 -0.20 18.69
C GLY A 397 24.58 -0.28 20.15
N GLY A 398 23.96 0.79 20.67
CA GLY A 398 23.32 0.72 21.98
C GLY A 398 21.82 0.58 21.78
N ASP A 399 21.34 -0.66 21.72
CA ASP A 399 19.99 -0.95 21.24
C ASP A 399 18.93 -0.82 22.32
N LEU A 400 17.70 -0.57 21.88
CA LEU A 400 16.50 -0.59 22.69
C LEU A 400 15.54 -1.66 22.19
N PHE A 401 15.52 -2.79 22.90
CA PHE A 401 14.53 -3.84 22.70
C PHE A 401 13.25 -3.51 23.47
N ARG A 402 12.08 -3.69 22.86
CA ARG A 402 10.78 -3.54 23.53
C ARG A 402 10.02 -4.86 23.49
N ALA A 403 9.74 -5.39 24.68
CA ALA A 403 8.86 -6.54 24.89
C ALA A 403 7.73 -6.14 25.85
N GLY A 404 6.64 -6.89 25.89
CA GLY A 404 5.53 -6.52 26.77
C GLY A 404 4.39 -7.51 26.82
N LEU A 405 3.30 -7.07 27.44
CA LEU A 405 2.09 -7.87 27.60
C LEU A 405 1.53 -8.27 26.23
N GLY A 406 1.41 -9.58 25.98
CA GLY A 406 0.96 -10.12 24.70
C GLY A 406 2.08 -10.31 23.67
N GLY A 407 3.33 -10.04 24.04
CA GLY A 407 4.52 -10.25 23.21
C GLY A 407 5.02 -11.69 23.21
N GLY A 408 4.41 -12.62 23.95
CA GLY A 408 4.84 -14.02 23.86
C GLY A 408 6.27 -14.26 24.35
N HIS A 409 6.97 -15.22 23.73
CA HIS A 409 8.29 -15.67 24.17
C HIS A 409 9.41 -15.17 23.24
N ASP A 410 9.74 -13.87 23.35
CA ASP A 410 10.78 -13.22 22.55
C ASP A 410 12.17 -13.77 22.79
N ILE A 411 13.00 -13.74 21.76
CA ILE A 411 14.41 -14.12 21.77
C ILE A 411 15.25 -12.93 21.29
N ILE A 412 16.05 -12.37 22.19
CA ILE A 412 17.12 -11.43 21.84
C ILE A 412 18.40 -12.22 21.62
N THR A 413 19.05 -12.02 20.48
CA THR A 413 20.08 -12.95 19.98
C THR A 413 21.51 -12.55 20.36
N ASP A 414 21.72 -11.28 20.69
CA ASP A 414 23.04 -10.65 20.81
C ASP A 414 23.15 -9.59 21.92
N TYR A 415 22.20 -9.58 22.88
CA TYR A 415 22.13 -8.57 23.94
C TYR A 415 23.48 -8.34 24.65
N SER A 416 23.94 -7.10 24.58
CA SER A 416 25.15 -6.57 25.20
C SER A 416 24.83 -5.76 26.45
N PRO A 417 25.09 -6.29 27.67
CA PRO A 417 24.76 -5.60 28.92
C PRO A 417 25.46 -4.25 29.13
N ALA A 418 26.52 -3.98 28.37
CA ALA A 418 27.28 -2.74 28.47
C ALA A 418 26.57 -1.55 27.81
N ILE A 419 25.77 -1.79 26.77
CA ILE A 419 25.25 -0.75 25.87
C ILE A 419 23.74 -0.86 25.67
N ASP A 420 23.18 -2.07 25.63
CA ASP A 420 21.77 -2.28 25.32
C ASP A 420 20.85 -2.04 26.51
N ARG A 421 19.56 -1.92 26.17
CA ARG A 421 18.46 -1.73 27.11
C ARG A 421 17.25 -2.55 26.67
N LEU A 422 16.50 -3.04 27.65
CA LEU A 422 15.21 -3.70 27.44
C LEU A 422 14.11 -2.88 28.11
N GLU A 423 13.07 -2.50 27.37
CA GLU A 423 11.84 -1.96 27.93
C GLU A 423 10.77 -3.06 28.05
N ILE A 424 10.20 -3.22 29.24
CA ILE A 424 9.13 -4.19 29.51
C ILE A 424 7.78 -3.48 29.71
N TRP A 425 6.90 -3.58 28.72
CA TRP A 425 5.63 -2.86 28.68
C TRP A 425 4.50 -3.65 29.34
N GLY A 426 3.69 -2.96 30.15
CA GLY A 426 2.60 -3.59 30.91
C GLY A 426 3.05 -4.29 32.20
N PHE A 427 4.35 -4.38 32.45
CA PHE A 427 4.94 -4.98 33.64
C PHE A 427 5.67 -3.92 34.50
N ARG A 428 5.65 -4.11 35.81
CA ARG A 428 6.41 -3.27 36.76
C ARG A 428 7.82 -3.77 36.99
N GLU A 429 8.01 -5.07 36.82
CA GLU A 429 9.25 -5.82 36.98
C GLU A 429 9.04 -7.21 36.37
N ALA A 430 10.11 -7.97 36.19
CA ALA A 430 10.02 -9.37 35.80
C ALA A 430 9.48 -10.22 36.96
N ALA A 431 8.62 -11.21 36.66
CA ALA A 431 8.13 -12.15 37.66
C ALA A 431 9.26 -13.07 38.15
N ARG A 432 10.16 -13.48 37.24
CA ARG A 432 11.33 -14.31 37.56
C ARG A 432 12.42 -14.09 36.53
N VAL A 433 13.67 -14.11 36.97
CA VAL A 433 14.85 -14.15 36.08
C VAL A 433 15.69 -15.36 36.45
N TYR A 434 16.10 -16.15 35.47
CA TYR A 434 16.86 -17.38 35.71
C TYR A 434 17.75 -17.75 34.52
N GLN A 435 18.81 -18.50 34.80
CA GLN A 435 19.62 -19.14 33.78
C GLN A 435 18.91 -20.39 33.27
N ASP A 436 18.87 -20.56 31.95
CA ASP A 436 18.37 -21.75 31.25
C ASP A 436 19.40 -22.20 30.21
N GLY A 437 20.18 -23.22 30.55
CA GLY A 437 21.31 -23.64 29.73
C GLY A 437 22.32 -22.50 29.53
N GLY A 438 22.64 -22.19 28.27
CA GLY A 438 23.54 -21.09 27.89
C GLY A 438 22.92 -19.70 27.95
N ASP A 439 21.61 -19.59 28.20
CA ASP A 439 20.82 -18.38 28.01
C ASP A 439 20.24 -17.86 29.34
N VAL A 440 19.84 -16.60 29.35
CA VAL A 440 19.05 -16.02 30.46
C VAL A 440 17.61 -15.86 30.02
N VAL A 441 16.67 -16.25 30.88
CA VAL A 441 15.24 -16.02 30.67
C VAL A 441 14.72 -15.03 31.71
N LEU A 442 14.12 -13.95 31.21
CA LEU A 442 13.36 -12.96 31.96
C LEU A 442 11.87 -13.24 31.74
N ALA A 443 11.26 -13.97 32.67
CA ALA A 443 9.84 -14.29 32.64
C ALA A 443 9.03 -13.11 33.18
N LEU A 444 8.11 -12.60 32.37
CA LEU A 444 7.20 -11.51 32.71
C LEU A 444 5.85 -12.04 33.22
N SER A 445 5.34 -13.08 32.56
CA SER A 445 4.13 -13.82 32.93
C SER A 445 4.29 -15.31 32.55
N ASP A 446 3.23 -16.10 32.68
CA ASP A 446 3.21 -17.47 32.16
C ASP A 446 3.17 -17.53 30.62
N GLN A 447 2.87 -16.42 29.96
CA GLN A 447 2.73 -16.31 28.50
C GLN A 447 3.77 -15.37 27.87
N ASP A 448 4.40 -14.51 28.67
CA ASP A 448 5.31 -13.48 28.19
C ASP A 448 6.71 -13.65 28.81
N SER A 449 7.74 -13.71 27.98
CA SER A 449 9.13 -13.77 28.45
C SER A 449 10.11 -13.25 27.40
N VAL A 450 11.27 -12.79 27.85
CA VAL A 450 12.41 -12.48 26.98
C VAL A 450 13.54 -13.44 27.29
N ARG A 451 14.02 -14.16 26.28
CA ARG A 451 15.24 -15.00 26.35
C ARG A 451 16.40 -14.24 25.71
N PHE A 452 17.50 -14.11 26.45
CA PHE A 452 18.76 -13.56 25.97
C PHE A 452 19.71 -14.71 25.63
N THR A 453 19.99 -14.89 24.35
CA THR A 453 20.82 -16.00 23.85
C THR A 453 22.28 -15.80 24.27
N GLY A 454 22.92 -16.84 24.80
CA GLY A 454 24.35 -16.82 25.19
C GLY A 454 24.70 -15.93 26.39
N LEU A 455 23.72 -15.23 26.98
CA LEU A 455 23.94 -14.38 28.14
C LEU A 455 24.13 -15.22 29.41
N GLN A 456 25.03 -14.78 30.29
CA GLN A 456 25.15 -15.31 31.64
C GLN A 456 24.41 -14.41 32.62
N LEU A 457 23.64 -14.99 33.53
CA LEU A 457 22.79 -14.26 34.48
C LEU A 457 23.58 -13.27 35.34
N ALA A 458 24.83 -13.61 35.67
CA ALA A 458 25.72 -12.73 36.43
C ALA A 458 26.10 -11.44 35.68
N HIS A 459 25.92 -11.40 34.36
CA HIS A 459 26.22 -10.25 33.51
C HIS A 459 24.97 -9.45 33.14
N LEU A 460 23.76 -9.89 33.49
CA LEU A 460 22.55 -9.12 33.25
C LEU A 460 22.45 -7.96 34.27
N ASP A 461 22.57 -6.74 33.78
CA ASP A 461 22.31 -5.53 34.57
C ASP A 461 20.81 -5.18 34.54
N LEU A 462 20.11 -5.53 35.62
CA LEU A 462 18.67 -5.24 35.75
C LEU A 462 18.35 -3.74 35.80
N SER A 463 19.33 -2.84 36.01
CA SER A 463 19.08 -1.39 35.91
C SER A 463 18.83 -0.93 34.48
N ARG A 464 19.20 -1.75 33.49
CA ARG A 464 18.94 -1.55 32.06
C ARG A 464 17.66 -2.22 31.57
N VAL A 465 16.97 -2.94 32.46
CA VAL A 465 15.60 -3.41 32.24
C VAL A 465 14.63 -2.34 32.76
N LEU A 466 14.01 -1.63 31.84
CA LEU A 466 13.21 -0.44 32.09
C LEU A 466 11.71 -0.78 32.08
N PRO A 467 11.05 -0.83 33.25
CA PRO A 467 9.61 -1.10 33.28
C PRO A 467 8.81 0.08 32.76
N ARG A 468 7.90 -0.20 31.82
CA ARG A 468 6.94 0.75 31.24
C ARG A 468 5.52 0.31 31.61
N PHE A 469 5.11 0.65 32.84
CA PHE A 469 3.76 0.38 33.31
C PHE A 469 2.84 1.57 33.01
N ALA A 470 1.87 1.39 32.11
CA ALA A 470 0.77 2.34 31.97
C ALA A 470 -0.08 2.29 33.25
N MET A 471 -0.05 3.37 34.04
CA MET A 471 -1.00 3.55 35.14
C MET A 471 -2.42 3.38 34.61
N SER A 472 -3.25 2.57 35.29
CA SER A 472 -4.67 2.45 34.93
C SER A 472 -5.31 3.85 34.85
N MET A 473 -6.33 4.01 34.01
CA MET A 473 -7.12 5.25 33.90
C MET A 473 -7.58 5.76 35.28
N GLU A 474 -7.91 4.83 36.19
CA GLU A 474 -8.33 5.08 37.56
C GLU A 474 -7.18 5.59 38.45
N THR A 475 -5.97 5.07 38.26
CA THR A 475 -4.75 5.54 38.93
C THR A 475 -4.32 6.92 38.41
N ARG A 476 -4.44 7.19 37.10
CA ARG A 476 -4.22 8.54 36.52
C ARG A 476 -5.18 9.57 37.12
N LEU A 477 -6.47 9.25 37.21
CA LEU A 477 -7.48 10.12 37.82
C LEU A 477 -7.22 10.35 39.33
N ASN A 478 -6.77 9.32 40.05
CA ASN A 478 -6.44 9.42 41.47
C ASN A 478 -5.13 10.17 41.73
N TRP A 479 -4.17 10.12 40.81
CA TRP A 479 -2.96 10.93 40.85
C TRP A 479 -3.27 12.41 40.57
N CYS A 480 -4.08 12.71 39.55
CA CYS A 480 -4.58 14.06 39.28
C CYS A 480 -5.37 14.65 40.46
N ARG A 481 -6.20 13.84 41.15
CA ARG A 481 -6.92 14.27 42.35
C ARG A 481 -6.01 14.57 43.55
N ARG A 482 -4.90 13.85 43.71
CA ARG A 482 -3.91 14.12 44.77
C ARG A 482 -3.05 15.34 44.44
N ALA A 483 -2.63 15.50 43.19
CA ALA A 483 -1.87 16.67 42.72
C ALA A 483 -2.65 17.99 42.89
N HIS A 484 -3.98 17.96 42.71
CA HIS A 484 -4.86 19.13 42.95
C HIS A 484 -5.04 19.53 44.42
N SER A 485 -4.62 18.70 45.39
CA SER A 485 -4.69 19.06 46.82
C SER A 485 -3.48 19.88 47.30
N GLN A 486 -2.46 20.12 46.48
CA GLN A 486 -1.23 20.80 46.93
C GLN A 486 -0.77 22.04 46.15
N VAL A 487 -1.28 22.39 44.97
CA VAL A 487 -0.91 23.68 44.34
C VAL A 487 -2.08 24.28 43.56
N LEU A 488 -2.49 25.48 43.96
CA LEU A 488 -3.40 26.33 43.21
C LEU A 488 -2.68 26.90 41.97
N ARG A 489 -3.35 26.74 40.81
CA ARG A 489 -3.23 27.52 39.56
C ARG A 489 -1.90 27.42 38.81
N THR A 490 -1.85 26.62 37.75
CA THR A 490 -1.91 27.07 36.34
C THR A 490 -1.86 25.89 35.35
N SER A 491 -2.63 26.04 34.25
CA SER A 491 -2.52 25.41 32.92
C SER A 491 -2.72 23.90 32.71
N ALA A 492 -3.91 23.57 32.17
CA ALA A 492 -4.15 22.75 30.97
C ALA A 492 -3.28 21.50 30.74
N PHE A 493 -3.68 20.35 31.32
CA PHE A 493 -3.21 19.04 30.83
C PHE A 493 -4.21 17.88 31.06
N CYS A 494 -5.51 18.19 31.18
CA CYS A 494 -6.55 17.17 31.42
C CYS A 494 -7.83 17.48 30.65
N SER A 495 -7.83 17.29 29.33
CA SER A 495 -9.09 17.04 28.62
C SER A 495 -8.88 16.08 27.47
N GLU A 496 -9.25 14.82 27.68
CA GLU A 496 -9.65 13.96 26.58
C GLU A 496 -11.07 13.46 26.80
N ARG A 497 -11.86 13.57 25.74
CA ARG A 497 -13.26 13.20 25.64
C ARG A 497 -13.38 11.68 25.68
N ARG A 498 -14.43 11.19 26.34
CA ARG A 498 -14.82 9.77 26.34
C ARG A 498 -15.09 9.27 24.90
N PRO A 499 -14.66 8.05 24.53
CA PRO A 499 -15.19 7.38 23.35
C PRO A 499 -16.61 6.88 23.65
N GLY A 500 -17.55 7.13 22.75
CA GLY A 500 -18.93 6.65 22.84
C GLY A 500 -19.99 7.70 23.19
N SER A 501 -20.23 8.65 22.28
CA SER A 501 -21.60 9.16 22.05
C SER A 501 -21.68 9.82 20.66
N PHE A 502 -22.23 9.09 19.70
CA PHE A 502 -22.71 9.68 18.44
C PHE A 502 -23.85 10.64 18.79
N ARG A 503 -23.60 11.96 18.75
CA ARG A 503 -24.66 12.95 18.61
C ARG A 503 -24.90 13.19 17.14
N ARG A 504 -26.08 12.78 16.65
CA ARG A 504 -26.62 13.17 15.34
C ARG A 504 -26.57 14.70 15.21
N PRO A 505 -26.10 15.28 14.09
CA PRO A 505 -26.33 16.69 13.81
C PRO A 505 -27.82 16.91 13.58
N SER A 506 -28.44 17.72 14.44
CA SER A 506 -29.80 18.21 14.29
C SER A 506 -29.93 19.12 13.08
N ALA A 507 -30.98 18.91 12.31
CA ALA A 507 -31.42 19.74 11.20
C ALA A 507 -31.55 21.22 11.59
N ALA A 508 -30.89 22.10 10.83
CA ALA A 508 -31.24 23.52 10.71
C ALA A 508 -30.65 24.11 9.42
N TYR A 509 -31.20 23.74 8.26
CA TYR A 509 -31.18 24.61 7.09
C TYR A 509 -32.60 25.14 6.88
N ARG A 510 -32.85 26.35 7.40
CA ARG A 510 -33.98 27.18 6.99
C ARG A 510 -33.54 28.00 5.78
N THR A 511 -34.18 27.71 4.65
CA THR A 511 -34.67 28.68 3.64
C THR A 511 -33.73 29.81 3.20
N MET A 512 -33.20 29.70 1.99
CA MET A 512 -33.55 30.62 0.89
C MET A 512 -33.49 29.85 -0.43
N ALA A 513 -34.65 29.44 -0.91
CA ALA A 513 -34.90 29.16 -2.31
C ALA A 513 -35.83 30.27 -2.81
N SER A 514 -35.42 30.98 -3.86
CA SER A 514 -36.34 31.58 -4.81
C SER A 514 -35.81 31.27 -6.20
N VAL A 515 -36.44 30.28 -6.82
CA VAL A 515 -36.35 29.98 -8.26
C VAL A 515 -37.67 30.42 -8.89
N GLY A 516 -37.58 30.94 -10.12
CA GLY A 516 -38.69 31.06 -11.07
C GLY A 516 -39.08 32.52 -11.32
N GLN A 517 -39.35 32.97 -12.55
CA GLN A 517 -39.64 32.30 -13.80
C GLN A 517 -39.45 33.30 -14.95
N SER A 518 -39.30 32.76 -16.15
CA SER A 518 -39.51 33.44 -17.43
C SER A 518 -40.91 34.08 -17.54
N GLU A 519 -41.00 35.28 -18.11
CA GLU A 519 -42.05 35.71 -19.04
C GLU A 519 -41.63 37.02 -19.73
N GLY A 520 -41.99 37.16 -21.01
CA GLY A 520 -41.27 38.03 -21.94
C GLY A 520 -41.77 39.47 -22.10
N ARG A 521 -40.99 40.22 -22.89
CA ARG A 521 -41.38 41.00 -24.06
C ARG A 521 -40.14 41.43 -24.82
#